data_AF-A0AAP5I6C8-F1
#
_entry.id   AF-A0AAP5I6C8-F1
#
_cell.length_a   1.000
_cell.length_b   1.000
_cell.length_c   1.000
_cell.angle_alpha   90.00
_cell.angle_beta   90.00
_cell.angle_gamma   90.00
#
_symmetry.space_group_name_H-M   'P 1'
#
loop_
_entity.id
_entity.type
_entity.pdbx_description
1 polymer ?
#
loop_
_entity_poly.entity_id
_entity_poly.type
_entity_poly.pdbx_seq_one_letter_code
_entity_poly.pdbx_strand_id
1 'polypeptide(L)'
;MSKRVAIAPANDERELLMANWGDRYGNLKQYRKRAARAHESVNGLCCCCLKRKSTVMHHSSYRKSGDRRGDNWFPICKTCHTKAHSPQNWVKDKQNPIWKNRNTREFSRQLKRGYRALQDKV
;
A
#
# COMPACT_ATOMS: atom_id res chain seq x y z
N MET A 1 -2.40 53.35 2.14
CA MET A 1 -1.34 52.46 1.60
C MET A 1 -1.42 51.11 2.31
N SER A 2 -2.18 50.15 1.76
CA SER A 2 -2.33 48.80 2.35
C SER A 2 -1.18 47.90 1.93
N LYS A 3 -0.39 47.44 2.91
CA LYS A 3 0.62 46.40 2.70
C LYS A 3 -0.09 45.07 2.43
N ARG A 4 0.03 44.54 1.20
CA ARG A 4 -0.35 43.17 0.88
C ARG A 4 0.62 42.23 1.60
N VAL A 5 0.11 41.42 2.52
CA VAL A 5 0.83 40.28 3.06
C VAL A 5 0.84 39.20 1.99
N ALA A 6 2.03 38.90 1.45
CA ALA A 6 2.22 37.78 0.55
C ALA A 6 2.03 36.48 1.35
N ILE A 7 0.96 35.74 1.04
CA ILE A 7 0.79 34.37 1.53
C ILE A 7 1.72 33.50 0.69
N ALA A 8 2.76 32.95 1.32
CA ALA A 8 3.65 31.99 0.68
C ALA A 8 2.86 30.74 0.26
N PRO A 9 3.12 30.16 -0.93
CA PRO A 9 2.45 28.93 -1.35
C PRO A 9 2.91 27.74 -0.49
N ALA A 10 1.95 26.87 -0.16
CA ALA A 10 2.12 25.66 0.63
C ALA A 10 3.12 24.69 -0.02
N ASN A 11 4.36 24.68 0.47
CA ASN A 11 5.43 23.80 0.00
C ASN A 11 5.63 22.53 0.87
N ASP A 12 4.76 22.22 1.82
CA ASP A 12 5.06 21.21 2.86
C ASP A 12 4.69 19.74 2.47
N GLU A 13 3.70 19.50 1.61
CA GLU A 13 3.25 18.10 1.39
C GLU A 13 4.25 17.26 0.56
N ARG A 14 5.04 17.89 -0.32
CA ARG A 14 5.93 17.17 -1.25
C ARG A 14 7.27 16.77 -0.60
N GLU A 15 7.77 17.57 0.34
CA GLU A 15 8.99 17.27 1.10
C GLU A 15 8.76 16.20 2.19
N LEU A 16 7.64 16.27 2.91
CA LEU A 16 7.21 15.21 3.86
C LEU A 16 7.04 13.84 3.18
N LEU A 17 6.64 13.85 1.91
CA LEU A 17 6.45 12.65 1.10
C LEU A 17 7.78 12.02 0.66
N MET A 18 8.87 12.76 0.49
CA MET A 18 10.15 12.22 0.01
C MET A 18 11.05 11.69 1.14
N ALA A 19 11.09 12.34 2.30
CA ALA A 19 11.89 11.89 3.45
C ALA A 19 11.41 10.53 4.02
N ASN A 20 10.11 10.24 3.93
CA ASN A 20 9.50 9.02 4.49
C ASN A 20 9.69 7.75 3.63
N TRP A 21 10.25 7.81 2.41
CA TRP A 21 10.43 6.59 1.60
C TRP A 21 11.45 5.63 2.23
N GLY A 22 12.50 6.19 2.85
CA GLY A 22 13.49 5.42 3.61
C GLY A 22 12.87 4.71 4.80
N ASP A 23 12.05 5.42 5.59
CA ASP A 23 11.35 4.83 6.75
C ASP A 23 10.27 3.82 6.35
N ARG A 24 9.62 4.03 5.19
CA ARG A 24 8.52 3.19 4.72
C ARG A 24 8.98 1.91 4.04
N TYR A 25 10.08 1.97 3.29
CA TYR A 25 10.55 0.85 2.48
C TYR A 25 11.90 0.29 2.96
N GLY A 26 12.58 0.99 3.86
CA GLY A 26 13.90 0.62 4.36
C GLY A 26 14.91 0.50 3.23
N ASN A 27 15.75 -0.54 3.32
CA ASN A 27 16.72 -0.85 2.28
C ASN A 27 16.02 -1.31 0.98
N LEU A 28 16.11 -0.50 -0.08
CA LEU A 28 15.42 -0.75 -1.35
C LEU A 28 15.79 -2.10 -2.02
N LYS A 29 17.05 -2.56 -1.88
CA LYS A 29 17.49 -3.85 -2.42
C LYS A 29 16.80 -5.00 -1.69
N GLN A 30 16.72 -4.93 -0.36
CA GLN A 30 16.00 -5.92 0.44
C GLN A 30 14.49 -5.87 0.18
N TYR A 31 13.91 -4.66 0.06
CA TYR A 31 12.51 -4.48 -0.31
C TYR A 31 12.19 -5.17 -1.64
N ARG A 32 12.98 -4.92 -2.69
CA ARG A 32 12.82 -5.56 -4.01
C ARG A 32 12.89 -7.08 -3.94
N LYS A 33 13.84 -7.63 -3.18
CA LYS A 33 13.92 -9.09 -2.95
C LYS A 33 12.68 -9.64 -2.23
N ARG A 34 12.20 -8.95 -1.20
CA ARG A 34 10.98 -9.33 -0.47
C ARG A 34 9.74 -9.25 -1.35
N ALA A 35 9.64 -8.23 -2.21
CA ALA A 35 8.55 -8.07 -3.16
C ALA A 35 8.55 -9.17 -4.22
N ALA A 36 9.72 -9.50 -4.81
CA ALA A 36 9.85 -10.60 -5.77
C ALA A 36 9.35 -11.93 -5.17
N ARG A 37 9.82 -12.28 -3.97
CA ARG A 37 9.35 -13.46 -3.23
C ARG A 37 7.86 -13.43 -2.89
N ALA A 38 7.29 -12.24 -2.71
CA ALA A 38 5.85 -12.10 -2.47
C ALA A 38 5.06 -12.37 -3.76
N HIS A 39 5.48 -11.81 -4.90
CA HIS A 39 4.89 -12.11 -6.20
C HIS A 39 5.00 -13.60 -6.55
N GLU A 40 6.16 -14.22 -6.34
CA GLU A 40 6.38 -15.66 -6.54
C GLU A 40 5.46 -16.50 -5.67
N SER A 41 5.29 -16.15 -4.39
CA SER A 41 4.41 -16.92 -3.48
C SER A 41 2.97 -17.06 -4.01
N VAL A 42 2.49 -16.12 -4.82
CA VAL A 42 1.13 -16.15 -5.35
C VAL A 42 1.09 -16.52 -6.83
N ASN A 43 2.10 -17.26 -7.32
CA ASN A 43 2.26 -17.66 -8.73
C ASN A 43 2.19 -16.46 -9.69
N GLY A 44 2.67 -15.29 -9.25
CA GLY A 44 2.61 -14.06 -10.03
C GLY A 44 1.19 -13.52 -10.26
N LEU A 45 0.16 -14.02 -9.57
CA LEU A 45 -1.23 -13.59 -9.72
C LEU A 45 -1.65 -12.54 -8.67
N CYS A 46 -2.65 -11.74 -9.02
CA CYS A 46 -3.20 -10.69 -8.17
C CYS A 46 -4.10 -11.26 -7.08
N CYS A 47 -3.77 -11.01 -5.80
CA CYS A 47 -4.57 -11.48 -4.66
C CYS A 47 -6.00 -10.90 -4.60
N CYS A 48 -6.28 -9.81 -5.31
CA CYS A 48 -7.59 -9.18 -5.29
C CYS A 48 -8.55 -9.77 -6.33
N CYS A 49 -8.07 -10.04 -7.55
CA CYS A 49 -8.92 -10.51 -8.65
C CYS A 49 -8.62 -11.93 -9.13
N LEU A 50 -7.53 -12.55 -8.66
CA LEU A 50 -7.09 -13.92 -8.95
C LEU A 50 -6.83 -14.24 -10.43
N LYS A 51 -6.92 -13.24 -11.31
CA LYS A 51 -6.86 -13.41 -12.77
C LYS A 51 -5.64 -12.77 -13.39
N ARG A 52 -5.33 -11.53 -12.99
CA ARG A 52 -4.27 -10.72 -13.62
C ARG A 52 -2.93 -10.89 -12.92
N LYS A 53 -1.84 -10.67 -13.66
CA LYS A 53 -0.49 -10.62 -13.12
C LYS A 53 -0.39 -9.58 -11.99
N SER A 54 0.17 -9.97 -10.85
CA SER A 54 0.54 -9.05 -9.79
C SER A 54 1.80 -8.29 -10.22
N THR A 55 1.75 -6.96 -10.11
CA THR A 55 2.80 -6.07 -10.61
C THR A 55 3.21 -5.01 -9.60
N VAL A 56 2.45 -4.88 -8.50
CA VAL A 56 2.73 -3.97 -7.40
C VAL A 56 2.47 -4.65 -6.06
N MET A 57 3.19 -4.19 -5.05
CA MET A 57 2.94 -4.55 -3.66
C MET A 57 2.02 -3.53 -2.99
N HIS A 58 0.98 -4.01 -2.34
CA HIS A 58 -0.05 -3.20 -1.70
C HIS A 58 -0.04 -3.38 -0.20
N HIS A 59 -0.10 -2.28 0.55
CA HIS A 59 -0.29 -2.32 2.00
C HIS A 59 -1.77 -2.13 2.32
N SER A 60 -2.41 -3.15 2.91
CA SER A 60 -3.80 -3.00 3.38
C SER A 60 -3.90 -2.23 4.69
N SER A 61 -2.78 -2.10 5.41
CA SER A 61 -2.59 -1.21 6.55
C SER A 61 -1.10 -1.03 6.75
N TYR A 62 -0.67 0.13 7.25
CA TYR A 62 0.73 0.35 7.54
C TYR A 62 1.06 -0.14 8.96
N ARG A 63 2.14 -0.90 9.07
CA ARG A 63 2.78 -1.17 10.35
C ARG A 63 4.14 -0.50 10.27
N LYS A 64 4.43 0.42 11.19
CA LYS A 64 5.73 1.14 11.26
C LYS A 64 6.92 0.19 11.14
N SER A 65 6.77 -1.07 11.59
CA SER A 65 7.63 -2.20 11.26
C SER A 65 6.82 -3.50 11.15
N GLY A 66 7.39 -4.53 10.52
CA GLY A 66 6.83 -5.88 10.57
C GLY A 66 5.71 -6.17 9.57
N ASP A 67 5.76 -5.59 8.36
CA ASP A 67 4.84 -5.96 7.28
C ASP A 67 4.96 -7.44 6.90
N ARG A 68 3.82 -8.12 6.88
CA ARG A 68 3.71 -9.57 6.61
C ARG A 68 2.89 -9.83 5.35
N ARG A 69 3.46 -10.66 4.48
CA ARG A 69 2.80 -11.19 3.28
C ARG A 69 1.52 -11.90 3.68
N GLY A 70 0.42 -11.64 2.96
CA GLY A 70 -0.86 -12.30 3.23
C GLY A 70 -1.62 -11.76 4.45
N ASP A 71 -1.03 -10.84 5.23
CA ASP A 71 -1.70 -10.20 6.38
C ASP A 71 -2.00 -8.72 6.11
N ASN A 72 -0.95 -7.91 5.95
CA ASN A 72 -1.10 -6.49 5.64
C ASN A 72 -0.35 -6.07 4.37
N TRP A 73 0.35 -6.99 3.72
CA TRP A 73 1.14 -6.74 2.52
C TRP A 73 0.82 -7.77 1.42
N PHE A 74 0.36 -7.31 0.26
CA PHE A 74 -0.26 -8.16 -0.76
C PHE A 74 0.24 -7.85 -2.17
N PRO A 75 0.64 -8.86 -2.96
CA PRO A 75 0.88 -8.70 -4.39
C PRO A 75 -0.43 -8.53 -5.15
N ILE A 76 -0.61 -7.41 -5.87
CA ILE A 76 -1.81 -7.15 -6.68
C ILE A 76 -1.46 -6.51 -8.03
N CYS A 77 -2.43 -6.47 -8.94
CA CYS A 77 -2.31 -5.75 -10.21
C CYS A 77 -2.60 -4.25 -10.04
N LYS A 78 -2.09 -3.40 -10.94
CA LYS A 78 -2.29 -1.94 -10.91
C LYS A 78 -3.75 -1.50 -10.79
N THR A 79 -4.67 -2.12 -11.54
CA THR A 79 -6.10 -1.75 -11.46
C THR A 79 -6.71 -2.09 -10.09
N CYS A 80 -6.37 -3.24 -9.52
CA CYS A 80 -6.83 -3.58 -8.17
C CYS A 80 -6.18 -2.68 -7.12
N HIS A 81 -4.96 -2.19 -7.36
CA HIS A 81 -4.30 -1.22 -6.49
C HIS A 81 -5.02 0.13 -6.49
N THR A 82 -5.40 0.65 -7.66
CA THR A 82 -6.25 1.84 -7.74
C THR A 82 -7.58 1.62 -7.00
N LYS A 83 -8.23 0.46 -7.20
CA LYS A 83 -9.45 0.10 -6.47
C LYS A 83 -9.22 0.05 -4.96
N ALA A 84 -8.09 -0.48 -4.50
CA ALA A 84 -7.75 -0.58 -3.09
C ALA A 84 -7.61 0.79 -2.42
N HIS A 85 -7.23 1.82 -3.16
CA HIS A 85 -7.15 3.20 -2.68
C HIS A 85 -8.40 4.03 -2.98
N SER A 86 -9.48 3.43 -3.46
CA SER A 86 -10.74 4.16 -3.67
C SER A 86 -11.38 4.55 -2.33
N PRO A 87 -12.19 5.63 -2.27
CA PRO A 87 -12.86 6.05 -1.03
C PRO A 87 -13.71 4.96 -0.36
N GLN A 88 -14.25 4.02 -1.14
CA GLN A 88 -15.04 2.89 -0.64
C GLN A 88 -14.19 1.83 0.06
N ASN A 89 -12.90 1.72 -0.31
CA ASN A 89 -12.02 0.67 0.17
C ASN A 89 -10.92 1.21 1.09
N TRP A 90 -10.70 2.52 1.16
CA TRP A 90 -9.61 3.16 1.89
C TRP A 90 -10.12 4.14 2.95
N VAL A 91 -9.89 3.80 4.20
CA VAL A 91 -10.20 4.64 5.36
C VAL A 91 -8.99 5.54 5.65
N LYS A 92 -9.19 6.85 5.51
CA LYS A 92 -8.20 7.86 5.88
C LYS A 92 -8.33 8.21 7.36
N ASP A 93 -7.23 8.18 8.09
CA ASP A 93 -7.15 8.68 9.46
C ASP A 93 -6.73 10.16 9.44
N LYS A 94 -7.55 11.03 10.02
CA LYS A 94 -7.30 12.49 10.00
C LYS A 94 -6.18 12.91 10.96
N GLN A 95 -5.90 12.12 11.99
CA GLN A 95 -4.93 12.45 13.04
C GLN A 95 -3.55 11.87 12.74
N ASN A 96 -3.49 10.72 12.06
CA ASN A 96 -2.24 10.09 11.63
C ASN A 96 -2.39 9.46 10.24
N PRO A 97 -2.49 10.27 9.18
CA PRO A 97 -2.71 9.79 7.82
C PRO A 97 -1.53 8.98 7.26
N ILE A 98 -0.34 9.11 7.84
CA ILE A 98 0.85 8.38 7.40
C ILE A 98 0.76 6.90 7.79
N TRP A 99 0.41 6.62 9.05
CA TRP A 99 0.50 5.27 9.62
C TRP A 99 -0.85 4.60 9.89
N LYS A 100 -1.94 5.37 10.06
CA LYS A 100 -3.26 4.80 10.41
C LYS A 100 -4.22 4.69 9.23
N ASN A 101 -3.83 5.16 8.05
CA ASN A 101 -4.53 4.86 6.83
C ASN A 101 -4.56 3.35 6.56
N ARG A 102 -5.71 2.84 6.15
CA ARG A 102 -5.93 1.40 5.99
C ARG A 102 -7.06 1.10 5.03
N ASN A 103 -7.08 -0.11 4.51
CA ASN A 103 -8.25 -0.63 3.84
C ASN A 103 -9.41 -0.86 4.82
N THR A 104 -10.63 -0.84 4.29
CA THR A 104 -11.80 -1.33 5.03
C THR A 104 -11.59 -2.79 5.44
N ARG A 105 -12.31 -3.22 6.48
CA ARG A 105 -12.25 -4.61 6.96
C ARG A 105 -12.65 -5.59 5.86
N GLU A 106 -13.66 -5.25 5.08
CA GLU A 106 -14.15 -6.07 3.97
C GLU A 106 -13.09 -6.24 2.87
N PHE A 107 -12.50 -5.14 2.38
CA PHE A 107 -11.49 -5.22 1.34
C PHE A 107 -10.23 -5.96 1.83
N SER A 108 -9.84 -5.76 3.09
CA SER A 108 -8.75 -6.51 3.71
C SER A 108 -9.05 -8.02 3.78
N ARG A 109 -10.29 -8.42 4.09
CA ARG A 109 -10.68 -9.85 4.07
C ARG A 109 -10.61 -10.42 2.66
N GLN A 110 -11.04 -9.66 1.64
CA GLN A 110 -10.93 -10.09 0.25
C GLN A 110 -9.48 -10.40 -0.14
N LEU A 111 -8.56 -9.48 0.17
CA LEU A 111 -7.12 -9.68 -0.09
C LEU A 111 -6.57 -10.93 0.63
N LYS A 112 -6.93 -11.12 1.91
CA LYS A 112 -6.53 -12.29 2.70
C LYS A 112 -7.09 -13.60 2.15
N ARG A 113 -8.34 -13.60 1.67
CA ARG A 113 -8.95 -14.78 1.04
C ARG A 113 -8.26 -15.12 -0.26
N GLY A 114 -8.01 -14.11 -1.09
CA GLY A 114 -7.35 -14.34 -2.37
C GLY A 114 -5.88 -14.75 -2.25
N TYR A 115 -5.15 -14.24 -1.26
CA TYR A 115 -3.79 -14.71 -0.96
C TYR A 115 -3.79 -16.21 -0.60
N ARG A 116 -4.68 -16.63 0.31
CA ARG A 116 -4.83 -18.05 0.70
C ARG A 116 -5.19 -18.94 -0.49
N ALA A 117 -6.20 -18.54 -1.27
CA ALA A 117 -6.62 -19.29 -2.45
C ALA A 117 -5.54 -19.47 -3.53
N LEU A 118 -4.48 -18.65 -3.52
CA LEU A 118 -3.33 -18.79 -4.42
C LEU A 118 -2.18 -19.60 -3.80
N GLN A 119 -2.13 -19.70 -2.46
CA GLN A 119 -1.19 -20.55 -1.74
C GLN A 119 -1.64 -22.02 -1.76
N ASP A 120 -2.94 -22.27 -1.60
CA ASP A 120 -3.50 -23.63 -1.56
C ASP A 120 -3.49 -24.35 -2.93
N LYS A 121 -3.00 -23.68 -3.98
CA LYS A 121 -2.89 -24.21 -5.36
C LYS A 121 -1.47 -24.63 -5.73
N VAL A 122 -0.52 -24.50 -4.79
CA VAL A 122 0.88 -24.91 -4.91
C VAL A 122 1.08 -26.14 -4.05
#